data_AF-A0A958IY52-F1
#
_entry.id   AF-A0A958IY52-F1
#
_cell.length_a   1.000
_cell.length_b   1.000
_cell.length_c   1.000
_cell.angle_alpha   90.00
_cell.angle_beta   90.00
_cell.angle_gamma   90.00
#
_symmetry.space_group_name_H-M   'P 1'
#
loop_
_entity.id
_entity.type
_entity.pdbx_description
1 polymer ?
#
loop_
_entity_poly.entity_id
_entity_poly.type
_entity_poly.pdbx_seq_one_letter_code
_entity_poly.pdbx_strand_id
1 'polypeptide(L)' 'TGHNNLAMNRGVLQVAKHYVKGDKLEEGMLNRVEAVVRAFDPCLSCSTHAIGQMPLHIQLMNPDGSIADEVKR' A
#
# COMPACT_ATOMS: atom_id res chain seq x y z
N THR A 1 16.60 2.82 0.13
CA THR A 1 15.15 2.82 -0.18
C THR A 1 14.59 4.17 -0.64
N GLY A 2 15.02 5.32 -0.10
CA GLY A 2 14.46 6.64 -0.48
C GLY A 2 14.44 6.93 -1.99
N HIS A 3 15.51 6.58 -2.71
CA HIS A 3 15.59 6.72 -4.18
C HIS A 3 14.50 5.95 -4.95
N ASN A 4 14.01 4.85 -4.40
CA ASN A 4 13.01 3.99 -5.05
C ASN A 4 11.57 4.38 -4.69
N ASN A 5 11.36 5.38 -3.82
CA ASN A 5 10.03 5.75 -3.34
C ASN A 5 9.08 6.13 -4.49
N LEU A 6 9.58 6.86 -5.49
CA LEU A 6 8.77 7.21 -6.67
C LEU A 6 8.34 5.98 -7.48
N ALA A 7 9.23 5.01 -7.65
CA ALA A 7 8.94 3.76 -8.37
C ALA A 7 7.95 2.90 -7.60
N MET A 8 8.13 2.77 -6.28
CA MET A 8 7.21 2.05 -5.39
C MET A 8 5.80 2.65 -5.43
N ASN A 9 5.66 3.98 -5.28
CA ASN A 9 4.36 4.64 -5.30
C ASN A 9 3.63 4.43 -6.64
N ARG A 10 4.36 4.51 -7.77
CA ARG A 10 3.79 4.21 -9.09
C ARG A 10 3.36 2.75 -9.22
N GLY A 11 4.16 1.81 -8.73
CA GLY A 11 3.82 0.39 -8.73
C GLY A 11 2.57 0.08 -7.89
N VAL A 12 2.48 0.66 -6.69
CA VAL A 12 1.30 0.55 -5.81
C VAL A 12 0.06 1.08 -6.51
N LEU A 13 0.13 2.26 -7.13
CA LEU A 13 -0.99 2.83 -7.88
C LEU A 13 -1.43 1.92 -9.05
N GLN A 14 -0.48 1.35 -9.79
CA GLN A 14 -0.78 0.47 -10.92
C GLN A 14 -1.50 -0.81 -10.46
N VAL A 15 -1.00 -1.45 -9.40
CA VAL A 15 -1.60 -2.67 -8.86
C VAL A 15 -2.96 -2.38 -8.22
N ALA A 16 -3.10 -1.26 -7.51
CA ALA A 16 -4.38 -0.83 -6.96
C ALA A 16 -5.44 -0.68 -8.05
N LYS A 17 -5.14 0.05 -9.14
CA LYS A 17 -6.06 0.23 -10.28
C LYS A 17 -6.45 -1.08 -10.96
N HIS A 18 -5.58 -2.08 -10.95
CA HIS A 18 -5.81 -3.33 -11.66
C HIS A 18 -6.56 -4.37 -10.82
N TYR A 19 -6.29 -4.42 -9.51
CA TYR A 19 -6.77 -5.49 -8.63
C TYR A 19 -7.77 -5.06 -7.57
N VAL A 20 -7.80 -3.78 -7.17
CA VAL A 20 -8.76 -3.28 -6.19
C VAL A 20 -10.03 -2.88 -6.95
N LYS A 21 -11.10 -3.66 -6.75
CA LYS A 21 -12.43 -3.39 -7.29
C LYS A 21 -13.34 -2.88 -6.16
N GLY A 22 -14.17 -1.91 -6.50
CA GLY A 22 -14.76 -0.98 -5.53
C GLY A 22 -16.05 -1.50 -4.90
N ASP A 23 -15.95 -1.87 -3.63
CA ASP A 23 -17.05 -2.18 -2.71
C ASP A 23 -16.52 -2.73 -1.38
N LYS A 24 -15.45 -3.55 -1.41
CA LYS A 24 -14.84 -4.10 -0.19
C LYS A 24 -13.35 -4.44 -0.38
N LEU A 25 -12.54 -4.23 0.64
CA LEU A 25 -11.14 -4.67 0.62
C LEU A 25 -11.06 -6.17 0.95
N GLU A 26 -10.55 -6.95 0.00
CA GLU A 26 -10.31 -8.37 0.19
C GLU A 26 -8.82 -8.66 0.43
N GLU A 27 -8.52 -9.69 1.22
CA GLU A 27 -7.14 -10.09 1.55
C GLU A 27 -6.29 -10.36 0.29
N GLY A 28 -6.88 -10.96 -0.75
CA GLY A 28 -6.20 -11.20 -2.02
C GLY A 28 -5.76 -9.91 -2.74
N MET A 29 -6.51 -8.81 -2.58
CA MET A 29 -6.16 -7.51 -3.14
C MET A 29 -5.01 -6.87 -2.35
N LEU A 30 -5.10 -6.91 -1.02
CA LEU A 30 -4.09 -6.37 -0.11
C LEU A 30 -2.74 -7.07 -0.31
N ASN A 31 -2.74 -8.40 -0.39
CA ASN A 31 -1.51 -9.18 -0.61
C ASN A 31 -0.81 -8.83 -1.93
N ARG A 32 -1.58 -8.48 -2.99
CA ARG A 32 -1.00 -8.03 -4.27
C ARG A 32 -0.35 -6.65 -4.16
N VAL A 33 -0.96 -5.73 -3.43
CA VAL A 33 -0.39 -4.40 -3.17
C VAL A 33 0.90 -4.53 -2.32
N GLU A 34 0.87 -5.35 -1.27
CA GLU A 34 2.05 -5.67 -0.45
C GLU A 34 3.16 -6.36 -1.25
N ALA A 35 2.82 -7.22 -2.21
CA ALA A 35 3.79 -7.90 -3.04
C ALA A 35 4.63 -6.92 -3.86
N VAL A 36 4.05 -5.81 -4.32
CA VAL A 36 4.82 -4.74 -5.00
C VAL A 36 5.83 -4.14 -4.04
N VAL A 37 5.40 -3.76 -2.83
CA VAL A 37 6.29 -3.16 -1.83
C VAL A 37 7.43 -4.14 -1.50
N ARG A 38 7.12 -5.42 -1.25
CA ARG A 38 8.13 -6.47 -1.01
C ARG A 38 9.10 -6.68 -2.17
N ALA A 39 8.66 -6.52 -3.41
CA ALA A 39 9.53 -6.69 -4.58
C ALA A 39 10.67 -5.65 -4.65
N PHE A 40 10.52 -4.50 -3.98
CA PHE A 40 11.59 -3.50 -3.86
C PHE A 40 12.51 -3.71 -2.66
N ASP A 41 12.28 -4.77 -1.87
CA ASP A 41 12.95 -5.05 -0.59
C ASP A 41 13.25 -3.78 0.23
N PRO A 42 12.22 -2.98 0.56
CA PRO A 42 12.44 -1.69 1.16
C PRO A 42 12.83 -1.87 2.62
N CYS A 43 14.12 -1.74 2.94
CA CYS A 43 14.50 -1.51 4.33
C CYS A 43 14.02 -0.11 4.74
N LEU A 44 12.81 -0.03 5.28
CA LEU A 44 12.21 1.24 5.71
C LEU A 44 12.93 1.80 6.93
N SER A 45 13.28 0.96 7.91
CA SER A 45 14.13 1.31 9.05
C SER A 45 15.45 1.98 8.63
N CYS A 46 16.09 1.49 7.57
CA CYS A 46 17.36 2.02 7.06
C CYS A 46 17.19 3.37 6.35
N SER A 47 16.00 3.64 5.79
CA SER A 47 15.74 4.84 4.99
C SER A 47 15.10 6.00 5.74
N THR A 48 14.40 5.73 6.84
CA THR A 48 13.70 6.76 7.63
C THR A 48 14.17 6.82 9.08
N HIS A 49 15.09 5.94 9.49
CA HIS A 49 15.44 5.70 10.89
C HIS A 49 14.24 5.32 11.78
N ALA A 50 13.12 4.88 11.17
CA ALA A 50 11.94 4.39 11.88
C ALA A 50 12.06 2.87 12.07
N ILE A 51 12.77 2.45 13.13
CA ILE A 51 12.88 1.04 13.50
C ILE A 51 11.52 0.52 13.96
N GLY A 52 11.06 -0.59 13.35
CA GLY A 52 9.96 -1.41 13.88
C GLY A 52 8.55 -0.95 13.52
N GLN A 53 8.38 0.09 12.71
CA GLN A 53 7.07 0.52 12.23
C GLN A 53 6.99 0.47 10.72
N MET A 54 6.22 -0.48 10.21
CA MET A 54 5.81 -0.53 8.82
C MET A 54 4.29 -0.70 8.73
N PRO A 55 3.48 0.14 9.42
CA PRO A 55 2.06 -0.08 9.47
C PRO A 55 1.48 0.09 8.06
N LEU A 56 0.96 -0.99 7.49
CA LEU A 56 0.22 -0.92 6.24
C LEU A 56 -1.17 -0.42 6.58
N HIS A 57 -1.42 0.83 6.18
CA HIS A 57 -2.70 1.47 6.37
C HIS A 57 -3.34 1.72 5.00
N ILE A 58 -4.44 1.02 4.71
CA ILE A 58 -5.16 1.13 3.44
C ILE A 58 -6.58 1.60 3.75
N GLN A 59 -6.99 2.66 3.07
CA GLN A 59 -8.33 3.23 3.15
C GLN A 59 -8.98 3.19 1.77
N LEU A 60 -10.17 2.62 1.69
CA LEU A 60 -11.04 2.73 0.53
C LEU A 60 -11.95 3.95 0.74
N MET A 61 -11.91 4.91 -0.18
CA MET A 61 -12.70 6.12 -0.10
C MET A 61 -13.83 6.13 -1.13
N ASN A 62 -15.03 6.52 -0.68
CA ASN A 62 -16.16 6.79 -1.54
C ASN A 62 -15.97 8.12 -2.31
N PRO A 63 -16.73 8.33 -3.40
CA PRO A 63 -16.67 9.58 -4.16
C PRO A 63 -16.99 10.85 -3.35
N ASP A 64 -17.75 10.71 -2.25
CA ASP A 64 -18.09 11.80 -1.32
C ASP A 64 -16.99 12.09 -0.28
N GLY A 65 -15.90 11.31 -0.29
CA GLY A 65 -14.80 11.42 0.65
C GLY A 65 -15.00 10.65 1.96
N SER A 66 -16.09 9.89 2.12
CA SER A 66 -16.26 8.99 3.26
C SER A 66 -15.39 7.73 3.13
N ILE A 67 -14.97 7.14 4.25
CA ILE A 67 -14.23 5.88 4.26
C ILE A 67 -15.24 4.74 4.08
N ALA A 68 -15.14 4.01 2.97
CA ALA A 68 -15.93 2.82 2.69
C ALA A 68 -15.39 1.59 3.44
N ASP A 69 -14.07 1.47 3.55
CA ASP A 69 -13.39 0.35 4.22
C ASP A 69 -11.98 0.76 4.66
N GLU A 70 -11.45 0.16 5.73
CA GLU A 70 -10.14 0.48 6.29
C GLU A 70 -9.46 -0.78 6.85
N VAL A 71 -8.17 -0.94 6.52
CA VAL A 71 -7.32 -2.01 7.05
C VAL A 71 -6.02 -1.42 7.59
N LYS A 72 -5.66 -1.81 8.83
CA LYS A 72 -4.41 -1.46 9.51
C LYS A 72 -3.69 -2.75 9.92
N ARG A 73 -2.45 -2.92 9.49
CA ARG A 73 -1.54 -4.03 9.87
C ARG A 73 -0.20 -3.48 10.32
#